data_AF-A0A5Q4YWG5-F1
#
_entry.id   AF-A0A5Q4YWG5-F1
#
_cell.length_a   1.000
_cell.length_b   1.000
_cell.length_c   1.000
_cell.angle_alpha   90.00
_cell.angle_beta   90.00
_cell.angle_gamma   90.00
#
_symmetry.space_group_name_H-M   'P 1'
#
loop_
_entity.id
_entity.type
_entity.pdbx_description
1 polymer ?
#
loop_
_entity_poly.entity_id
_entity_poly.type
_entity_poly.pdbx_seq_one_letter_code
_entity_poly.pdbx_strand_id
1 'polypeptide(L)'
;MRTRSLRSRRASRGIVSVEMALLLPMLVALALPVYDIARNIQAQMILINVSREGASLSSRASLTYPMQTIMSSLTATTPPLNMTAHGMIYITEIMGNNNCDSSGNNCTGVVVAQYRWNGGNYYPASQLWSCGNSGTRWATDGSGGCSGIPAAGSTSPVVNLLQGKLSDGQIAYVVEAFYLQTPLIGSLNLGGGIKTPALSPNLYAMTVF
;
A
#
# COMPACT_ATOMS: atom_id res chain seq x y z
N MET A 1 -5.97 71.80 -27.23
CA MET A 1 -5.52 70.70 -26.36
C MET A 1 -6.45 69.51 -26.54
N ARG A 2 -5.96 68.40 -27.13
CA ARG A 2 -6.77 67.18 -27.40
C ARG A 2 -6.58 66.22 -26.22
N THR A 3 -7.63 65.99 -25.45
CA THR A 3 -7.67 65.00 -24.36
C THR A 3 -7.72 63.59 -24.94
N ARG A 4 -6.70 62.78 -24.66
CA ARG A 4 -6.53 61.44 -25.22
C ARG A 4 -7.06 60.39 -24.24
N SER A 5 -8.16 59.76 -24.65
CA SER A 5 -8.58 58.36 -24.39
C SER A 5 -8.19 57.70 -23.06
N LEU A 6 -9.14 57.65 -22.12
CA LEU A 6 -9.16 56.69 -20.99
C LEU A 6 -10.04 55.46 -21.26
N ARG A 7 -10.55 55.28 -22.49
CA ARG A 7 -11.59 54.27 -22.80
C ARG A 7 -11.04 52.86 -23.11
N SER A 8 -9.73 52.73 -23.33
CA SER A 8 -9.10 51.47 -23.74
C SER A 8 -8.97 50.42 -22.62
N ARG A 9 -8.90 50.82 -21.35
CA ARG A 9 -8.68 49.87 -20.23
C ARG A 9 -9.87 48.98 -19.89
N ARG A 10 -11.11 49.38 -20.20
CA ARG A 10 -12.31 48.55 -19.92
C ARG A 10 -12.54 47.45 -20.96
N ALA A 11 -12.27 47.73 -22.24
CA ALA A 11 -12.45 46.75 -23.32
C ALA A 11 -11.45 45.58 -23.22
N SER A 12 -10.21 45.86 -22.80
CA SER A 12 -9.18 44.83 -22.61
C SER A 12 -9.51 43.81 -21.52
N ARG A 13 -10.34 44.15 -20.52
CA ARG A 13 -10.70 43.23 -19.42
C ARG A 13 -11.74 42.19 -19.84
N GLY A 14 -12.58 42.49 -20.82
CA GLY A 14 -13.58 41.54 -21.33
C GLY A 14 -12.97 40.47 -22.23
N ILE A 15 -11.97 40.84 -23.03
CA ILE A 15 -11.29 39.92 -23.97
C ILE A 15 -10.53 38.84 -23.21
N VAL A 16 -9.82 39.20 -22.13
CA VAL A 16 -9.09 38.24 -21.29
C VAL A 16 -10.03 37.22 -20.63
N SER A 17 -11.23 37.63 -20.21
CA SER A 17 -12.23 36.72 -19.65
C SER A 17 -12.75 35.71 -20.68
N VAL A 18 -12.88 36.11 -21.94
CA VAL A 18 -13.34 35.24 -23.03
C VAL A 18 -12.25 34.22 -23.41
N GLU A 19 -10.99 34.65 -23.48
CA GLU A 19 -9.85 33.75 -23.68
C GLU A 19 -9.72 32.74 -22.55
N MET A 20 -9.85 33.18 -21.30
CA MET A 20 -9.84 32.29 -20.13
C MET A 20 -10.99 31.29 -20.19
N ALA A 21 -12.21 31.71 -20.57
CA ALA A 21 -13.36 30.82 -20.67
C ALA A 21 -13.19 29.72 -21.75
N LEU A 22 -12.46 30.02 -22.84
CA LEU A 22 -12.13 29.06 -23.89
C LEU A 22 -10.98 28.12 -23.50
N LEU A 23 -9.97 28.61 -22.77
CA LEU A 23 -8.82 27.81 -22.34
C LEU A 23 -9.10 26.94 -21.12
N LEU A 24 -9.98 27.38 -20.21
CA LEU A 24 -10.33 26.67 -18.99
C LEU A 24 -10.75 25.20 -19.21
N PRO A 25 -11.66 24.86 -20.14
CA PRO A 25 -12.03 23.46 -20.37
C PRO A 25 -10.84 22.60 -20.83
N MET A 26 -9.93 23.15 -21.64
CA MET A 26 -8.71 22.45 -22.05
C MET A 26 -7.75 22.23 -20.88
N LEU A 27 -7.59 23.25 -20.02
CA LEU A 27 -6.75 23.15 -18.82
C LEU A 27 -7.32 22.16 -17.81
N VAL A 28 -8.65 22.15 -17.60
CA VAL A 28 -9.31 21.19 -16.71
C VAL A 28 -9.17 19.77 -17.27
N ALA A 29 -9.36 19.57 -18.57
CA ALA A 29 -9.17 18.27 -19.21
C ALA A 29 -7.75 17.72 -19.01
N LEU A 30 -6.74 18.58 -18.97
CA LEU A 30 -5.35 18.20 -18.69
C LEU A 30 -5.04 18.04 -17.19
N ALA A 31 -5.61 18.88 -16.34
CA ALA A 31 -5.32 18.89 -14.90
C ALA A 31 -5.90 17.67 -14.18
N LEU A 32 -7.08 17.19 -14.58
CA LEU A 32 -7.78 16.07 -13.94
C LEU A 32 -6.99 14.74 -13.97
N PRO A 33 -6.46 14.26 -15.11
CA PRO A 33 -5.64 13.04 -15.12
C PRO A 33 -4.32 13.21 -14.36
N VAL A 34 -3.70 14.40 -14.42
CA VAL A 34 -2.48 14.70 -13.66
C VAL A 34 -2.74 14.63 -12.15
N TYR A 35 -3.89 15.11 -11.70
CA TYR A 35 -4.29 15.02 -10.29
C TYR A 35 -4.44 13.56 -9.82
N ASP A 36 -5.10 12.71 -10.60
CA ASP A 36 -5.24 11.29 -10.27
C ASP A 36 -3.87 10.58 -10.21
N ILE A 37 -2.96 10.91 -11.15
CA ILE A 37 -1.58 10.39 -11.14
C ILE A 37 -0.84 10.85 -9.86
N ALA A 38 -0.92 12.14 -9.53
CA ALA A 38 -0.25 12.69 -8.35
C ALA A 38 -0.73 12.02 -7.05
N ARG A 39 -2.05 11.80 -6.92
CA ARG A 39 -2.63 11.10 -5.76
C ARG A 39 -2.15 9.65 -5.69
N ASN A 40 -2.03 8.97 -6.83
CA ASN A 40 -1.55 7.58 -6.89
C ASN A 40 -0.08 7.46 -6.46
N ILE A 41 0.77 8.38 -6.94
CA ILE A 41 2.17 8.46 -6.53
C ILE A 41 2.29 8.75 -5.04
N GLN A 42 1.49 9.69 -4.52
CA GLN A 42 1.48 10.03 -3.10
C GLN A 42 1.09 8.82 -2.24
N ALA A 43 0.05 8.09 -2.63
CA ALA A 43 -0.38 6.88 -1.92
C ALA A 43 0.70 5.79 -1.94
N GLN A 44 1.36 5.57 -3.08
CA GLN A 44 2.47 4.64 -3.21
C GLN A 44 3.64 5.00 -2.26
N MET A 45 4.00 6.29 -2.17
CA MET A 45 5.06 6.73 -1.25
C MET A 45 4.70 6.49 0.22
N ILE A 46 3.45 6.76 0.60
CA ILE A 46 2.97 6.52 1.97
C ILE A 46 3.05 5.02 2.29
N LEU A 47 2.57 4.15 1.38
CA LEU A 47 2.64 2.70 1.53
C LEU A 47 4.07 2.18 1.72
N ILE A 48 5.03 2.69 0.93
CA ILE A 48 6.45 2.31 1.04
C ILE A 48 7.05 2.76 2.38
N ASN A 49 6.70 3.96 2.84
CA ASN A 49 7.18 4.44 4.13
C ASN A 49 6.59 3.63 5.29
N VAL A 50 5.29 3.33 5.22
CA VAL A 50 4.60 2.47 6.20
C VAL A 50 5.19 1.07 6.24
N SER A 51 5.50 0.46 5.09
CA SER A 51 6.12 -0.87 5.06
C SER A 51 7.52 -0.85 5.67
N ARG A 52 8.31 0.21 5.41
CA ARG A 52 9.65 0.38 5.99
C ARG A 52 9.62 0.63 7.49
N GLU A 53 8.80 1.56 7.94
CA GLU A 53 8.65 1.87 9.36
C GLU A 53 8.03 0.67 10.10
N GLY A 54 7.06 0.00 9.49
CA GLY A 54 6.47 -1.20 10.03
C GLY A 54 7.46 -2.35 10.17
N ALA A 55 8.35 -2.58 9.20
CA ALA A 55 9.37 -3.62 9.28
C ALA A 55 10.44 -3.32 10.34
N SER A 56 10.83 -2.06 10.48
CA SER A 56 11.77 -1.65 11.54
C SER A 56 11.14 -1.68 12.94
N LEU A 57 9.86 -1.30 13.06
CA LEU A 57 9.14 -1.39 14.33
C LEU A 57 8.84 -2.83 14.71
N SER A 58 8.40 -3.68 13.78
CA SER A 58 8.13 -5.09 14.08
C SER A 58 9.41 -5.82 14.51
N SER A 59 10.54 -5.61 13.84
CA SER A 59 11.80 -6.25 14.23
C SER A 59 12.33 -5.84 15.62
N ARG A 60 11.99 -4.65 16.10
CA ARG A 60 12.48 -4.13 17.40
C ARG A 60 11.48 -4.24 18.54
N ALA A 61 10.19 -4.14 18.21
CA ALA A 61 9.12 -3.94 19.17
C ALA A 61 8.13 -5.12 19.25
N SER A 62 8.26 -6.13 18.38
CA SER A 62 7.45 -7.36 18.36
C SER A 62 7.31 -8.05 19.72
N LEU A 63 8.38 -8.05 20.50
CA LEU A 63 8.43 -8.70 21.82
C LEU A 63 7.80 -7.86 22.94
N THR A 64 7.65 -6.55 22.73
CA THR A 64 7.18 -5.60 23.76
C THR A 64 5.74 -5.16 23.54
N TYR A 65 5.32 -5.03 22.28
CA TYR A 65 3.98 -4.56 21.92
C TYR A 65 3.27 -5.56 21.02
N PRO A 66 1.95 -5.74 21.19
CA PRO A 66 1.18 -6.57 20.27
C PRO A 66 1.21 -5.95 18.87
N MET A 67 1.34 -6.81 17.85
CA MET A 67 1.47 -6.41 16.44
C MET A 67 0.32 -5.51 15.98
N GLN A 68 -0.88 -5.72 16.54
CA GLN A 68 -2.05 -4.91 16.23
C GLN A 68 -1.90 -3.45 16.66
N THR A 69 -1.19 -3.16 17.75
CA THR A 69 -0.89 -1.79 18.20
C THR A 69 0.14 -1.12 17.30
N ILE A 70 1.13 -1.88 16.80
CA ILE A 70 2.08 -1.39 15.81
C ILE A 70 1.33 -1.02 14.53
N MET A 71 0.51 -1.93 14.01
CA MET A 71 -0.26 -1.70 12.78
C MET A 71 -1.28 -0.55 12.93
N SER A 72 -1.97 -0.44 14.06
CA SER A 72 -2.89 0.68 14.29
C SER A 72 -2.17 2.03 14.32
N SER A 73 -0.99 2.08 14.95
CA SER A 73 -0.14 3.27 14.97
C SER A 73 0.35 3.65 13.58
N LEU A 74 0.79 2.67 12.77
CA LEU A 74 1.16 2.88 11.37
C LEU A 74 -0.02 3.46 10.58
N THR A 75 -1.22 2.89 10.70
CA THR A 75 -2.41 3.38 10.00
C THR A 75 -2.86 4.78 10.46
N ALA A 76 -2.51 5.21 11.68
CA ALA A 76 -2.77 6.57 12.12
C ALA A 76 -1.86 7.62 11.43
N THR A 77 -0.72 7.19 10.88
CA THR A 77 0.24 8.04 10.16
C THR A 77 0.01 8.12 8.65
N THR A 78 -0.95 7.35 8.12
CA THR A 78 -1.26 7.33 6.69
C THR A 78 -2.23 8.38 6.14
N PRO A 79 -2.88 9.30 6.92
CA PRO A 79 -3.66 10.38 6.33
C PRO A 79 -2.85 11.14 5.25
N PRO A 80 -3.41 11.37 4.04
CA PRO A 80 -4.83 11.38 3.68
C PRO A 80 -5.44 10.02 3.24
N LEU A 81 -4.70 8.91 3.31
CA LEU A 81 -5.23 7.58 2.93
C LEU A 81 -6.18 7.05 4.00
N ASN A 82 -7.31 6.53 3.56
CA ASN A 82 -8.28 5.87 4.43
C ASN A 82 -7.97 4.37 4.52
N MET A 83 -7.04 4.01 5.40
CA MET A 83 -6.66 2.61 5.59
C MET A 83 -7.83 1.77 6.10
N THR A 84 -8.72 2.31 6.95
CA THR A 84 -9.89 1.58 7.47
C THR A 84 -10.83 1.10 6.38
N ALA A 85 -11.08 1.91 5.34
CA ALA A 85 -11.98 1.53 4.26
C ALA A 85 -11.30 0.69 3.17
N HIS A 86 -10.05 1.01 2.84
CA HIS A 86 -9.41 0.54 1.62
C HIS A 86 -7.98 0.00 1.80
N GLY A 87 -7.45 -0.01 3.01
CA GLY A 87 -6.09 -0.41 3.30
C GLY A 87 -6.00 -1.69 4.12
N MET A 88 -4.88 -2.39 3.96
CA MET A 88 -4.50 -3.53 4.79
C MET A 88 -3.00 -3.58 5.00
N ILE A 89 -2.59 -4.10 6.15
CA ILE A 89 -1.20 -4.36 6.47
C ILE A 89 -1.09 -5.82 6.94
N TYR A 90 -0.10 -6.53 6.40
CA TYR A 90 0.31 -7.85 6.86
C TYR A 90 1.74 -7.78 7.35
N ILE A 91 2.00 -8.40 8.49
CA ILE A 91 3.34 -8.58 9.05
C ILE A 91 3.59 -10.08 9.10
N THR A 92 4.58 -10.55 8.37
CA THR A 92 4.95 -11.97 8.30
C THR A 92 6.36 -12.13 8.85
N GLU A 93 6.51 -13.06 9.78
CA GLU A 93 7.79 -13.45 10.35
C GLU A 93 8.32 -14.65 9.58
N ILE A 94 9.50 -14.47 8.99
CA ILE A 94 10.20 -15.52 8.25
C ILE A 94 11.43 -15.91 9.06
N MET A 95 11.59 -17.20 9.34
CA MET A 95 12.80 -17.73 9.95
C MET A 95 13.63 -18.45 8.89
N GLY A 96 14.95 -18.25 8.92
CA GLY A 96 15.87 -19.02 8.10
C GLY A 96 15.81 -20.48 8.52
N ASN A 97 15.59 -21.37 7.56
CA ASN A 97 15.63 -22.81 7.79
C ASN A 97 16.89 -23.37 7.12
N ASN A 98 17.66 -24.16 7.86
CA ASN A 98 18.83 -24.89 7.39
C ASN A 98 18.53 -26.05 6.43
N ASN A 99 17.34 -26.10 5.82
CA ASN A 99 16.97 -27.09 4.81
C ASN A 99 17.61 -26.77 3.44
N CYS A 100 18.89 -26.40 3.47
CA CYS A 100 19.74 -26.16 2.32
C CYS A 100 20.05 -27.50 1.63
N ASP A 101 20.44 -27.44 0.36
CA ASP A 101 21.03 -28.63 -0.28
C ASP A 101 22.35 -29.02 0.42
N SER A 102 22.81 -30.25 0.17
CA SER A 102 24.06 -30.77 0.76
C SER A 102 25.32 -29.94 0.43
N SER A 103 25.21 -28.94 -0.45
CA SER A 103 26.27 -28.00 -0.79
C SER A 103 26.11 -26.63 -0.11
N GLY A 104 25.14 -26.48 0.80
CA GLY A 104 24.85 -25.24 1.51
C GLY A 104 24.15 -24.18 0.67
N ASN A 105 23.61 -24.53 -0.51
CA ASN A 105 22.88 -23.62 -1.36
C ASN A 105 21.36 -23.79 -1.19
N ASN A 106 20.59 -22.80 -1.66
CA ASN A 106 19.13 -22.83 -1.65
C ASN A 106 18.43 -22.85 -0.28
N CYS A 107 19.11 -22.44 0.81
CA CYS A 107 18.49 -22.32 2.13
C CYS A 107 17.22 -21.46 2.07
N THR A 108 16.07 -22.06 2.38
CA THR A 108 14.77 -21.39 2.26
C THR A 108 14.32 -20.79 3.58
N GLY A 109 13.58 -19.68 3.51
CA GLY A 109 12.87 -19.16 4.68
C GLY A 109 11.59 -19.96 4.92
N VAL A 110 11.20 -20.12 6.19
CA VAL A 110 9.91 -20.66 6.59
C VAL A 110 9.09 -19.60 7.31
N VAL A 111 7.79 -19.56 7.06
CA VAL A 111 6.88 -18.67 7.77
C VAL A 111 6.62 -19.24 9.16
N VAL A 112 6.93 -18.46 10.20
CA VAL A 112 6.74 -18.86 11.61
C VAL A 112 5.50 -18.22 12.19
N ALA A 113 5.26 -16.96 11.86
CA ALA A 113 4.08 -16.23 12.29
C ALA A 113 3.62 -15.28 11.20
N GLN A 114 2.32 -14.98 11.20
CA GLN A 114 1.75 -13.94 10.37
C GLN A 114 0.67 -13.22 11.14
N TYR A 115 0.62 -11.90 10.97
CA TYR A 115 -0.36 -11.01 11.56
C TYR A 115 -1.00 -10.17 10.46
N ARG A 116 -2.31 -9.98 10.57
CA ARG A 116 -3.06 -9.03 9.75
C ARG A 116 -3.60 -7.90 10.60
N TRP A 117 -3.70 -6.73 10.01
CA TRP A 117 -4.38 -5.63 10.65
C TRP A 117 -5.91 -5.85 10.67
N ASN A 118 -6.50 -5.86 11.85
CA ASN A 118 -7.96 -6.07 12.02
C ASN A 118 -8.79 -4.76 11.95
N GLY A 119 -8.18 -3.62 11.67
CA GLY A 119 -8.87 -2.32 11.65
C GLY A 119 -9.47 -1.92 10.30
N GLY A 120 -9.33 -2.77 9.27
CA GLY A 120 -9.78 -2.51 7.91
C GLY A 120 -11.04 -3.27 7.50
N ASN A 121 -11.71 -2.83 6.44
CA ASN A 121 -12.82 -3.53 5.77
C ASN A 121 -12.42 -4.16 4.42
N TYR A 122 -11.21 -3.89 3.96
CA TYR A 122 -10.61 -4.52 2.78
C TYR A 122 -9.73 -5.69 3.27
N TYR A 123 -9.70 -6.83 2.59
CA TYR A 123 -8.91 -8.00 3.01
C TYR A 123 -8.31 -8.71 1.79
N PRO A 124 -7.33 -8.11 1.10
CA PRO A 124 -6.65 -8.76 -0.01
C PRO A 124 -5.76 -9.90 0.51
N ALA A 125 -5.58 -10.96 -0.27
CA ALA A 125 -4.63 -12.01 0.08
C ALA A 125 -3.19 -11.47 0.04
N SER A 126 -2.38 -11.82 1.05
CA SER A 126 -0.93 -11.57 1.05
C SER A 126 -0.28 -12.18 -0.20
N GLN A 127 0.70 -11.49 -0.79
CA GLN A 127 1.43 -11.98 -1.96
C GLN A 127 2.55 -12.95 -1.57
N LEU A 128 3.04 -12.84 -0.32
CA LEU A 128 4.07 -13.72 0.21
C LEU A 128 3.49 -15.09 0.64
N TRP A 129 2.50 -15.06 1.53
CA TRP A 129 1.87 -16.27 2.07
C TRP A 129 0.58 -15.87 2.78
N SER A 130 -0.53 -16.59 2.59
CA SER A 130 -1.81 -16.23 3.22
C SER A 130 -2.26 -17.27 4.23
N CYS A 131 -2.50 -16.82 5.46
CA CYS A 131 -3.23 -17.60 6.46
C CYS A 131 -4.70 -17.84 6.03
N GLY A 132 -5.23 -19.02 6.34
CA GLY A 132 -6.54 -19.49 5.89
C GLY A 132 -6.46 -20.71 4.97
N ASN A 133 -5.25 -20.99 4.45
CA ASN A 133 -4.97 -22.18 3.64
C ASN A 133 -4.23 -23.23 4.49
N SER A 134 -4.30 -24.50 4.08
CA SER A 134 -3.53 -25.61 4.68
C SER A 134 -3.76 -25.83 6.18
N GLY A 135 -4.98 -25.62 6.68
CA GLY A 135 -5.36 -25.84 8.08
C GLY A 135 -5.03 -24.69 9.03
N THR A 136 -4.48 -23.58 8.52
CA THR A 136 -4.27 -22.35 9.28
C THR A 136 -5.52 -21.49 9.30
N ARG A 137 -5.73 -20.72 10.38
CA ARG A 137 -6.90 -19.86 10.55
C ARG A 137 -6.53 -18.55 11.22
N TRP A 138 -7.15 -17.46 10.81
CA TRP A 138 -7.01 -16.18 11.49
C TRP A 138 -7.63 -16.26 12.88
N ALA A 139 -6.91 -15.75 13.89
CA ALA A 139 -7.39 -15.69 15.26
C ALA A 139 -8.60 -14.76 15.37
N THR A 140 -9.58 -15.18 16.16
CA THR A 140 -10.84 -14.45 16.42
C THR A 140 -10.79 -13.61 17.71
N ASP A 141 -9.65 -13.60 18.39
CA ASP A 141 -9.39 -12.92 19.67
C ASP A 141 -9.04 -11.43 19.51
N GLY A 142 -9.00 -10.92 18.28
CA GLY A 142 -8.62 -9.54 17.98
C GLY A 142 -7.10 -9.30 17.89
N SER A 143 -6.26 -10.33 18.11
CA SER A 143 -4.80 -10.24 17.93
C SER A 143 -4.40 -10.08 16.46
N GLY A 144 -5.26 -10.51 15.53
CA GLY A 144 -4.97 -10.55 14.10
C GLY A 144 -3.92 -11.59 13.72
N GLY A 145 -3.47 -12.43 14.65
CA GLY A 145 -2.48 -13.47 14.39
C GLY A 145 -3.04 -14.66 13.62
N CYS A 146 -2.18 -15.35 12.89
CA CYS A 146 -2.49 -16.62 12.26
C CYS A 146 -2.24 -17.78 13.22
N SER A 147 -3.25 -18.62 13.42
CA SER A 147 -3.19 -19.84 14.23
C SER A 147 -3.02 -21.08 13.36
N GLY A 148 -2.38 -22.12 13.90
CA GLY A 148 -2.21 -23.42 13.23
C GLY A 148 -1.01 -23.50 12.28
N ILE A 149 -0.12 -22.52 12.32
CA ILE A 149 1.19 -22.62 11.63
C ILE A 149 2.01 -23.67 12.39
N PRO A 150 2.53 -24.71 11.72
CA PRO A 150 3.39 -25.70 12.37
C PRO A 150 4.70 -25.06 12.82
N ALA A 151 5.28 -25.59 13.91
CA ALA A 151 6.56 -25.13 14.43
C ALA A 151 7.64 -25.13 13.33
N ALA A 152 8.57 -24.16 13.40
CA ALA A 152 9.60 -23.95 12.39
C ALA A 152 10.35 -25.26 12.06
N GLY A 153 10.22 -25.73 10.82
CA GLY A 153 10.81 -27.00 10.37
C GLY A 153 10.40 -27.38 8.95
N SER A 154 10.52 -28.66 8.60
CA SER A 154 10.27 -29.19 7.25
C SER A 154 8.80 -29.20 6.82
N THR A 155 7.87 -29.00 7.76
CA THR A 155 6.42 -28.92 7.51
C THR A 155 5.90 -27.48 7.45
N SER A 156 6.75 -26.50 7.72
CA SER A 156 6.38 -25.08 7.68
C SER A 156 6.24 -24.58 6.25
N PRO A 157 5.34 -23.62 5.98
CA PRO A 157 5.22 -23.01 4.67
C PRO A 157 6.53 -22.35 4.27
N VAL A 158 7.08 -22.79 3.14
CA VAL A 158 8.35 -22.31 2.62
C VAL A 158 8.13 -21.08 1.75
N VAL A 159 8.96 -20.06 1.93
CA VAL A 159 9.01 -18.85 1.12
C VAL A 159 10.40 -18.69 0.52
N ASN A 160 10.46 -18.42 -0.79
CA ASN A 160 11.72 -18.18 -1.50
C ASN A 160 12.27 -16.76 -1.27
N LEU A 161 11.53 -15.92 -0.54
CA LEU A 161 11.98 -14.59 -0.15
C LEU A 161 13.14 -14.74 0.86
N LEU A 162 14.27 -14.07 0.58
CA LEU A 162 15.53 -14.16 1.34
C LEU A 162 16.27 -15.51 1.26
N GLN A 163 16.03 -16.29 0.21
CA GLN A 163 16.76 -17.55 0.00
C GLN A 163 18.29 -17.33 0.00
N GLY A 164 19.00 -18.09 0.84
CA GLY A 164 20.46 -17.98 1.01
C GLY A 164 20.95 -16.68 1.67
N LYS A 165 20.05 -15.87 2.25
CA LYS A 165 20.39 -14.62 2.96
C LYS A 165 20.16 -14.69 4.47
N LEU A 166 19.36 -15.64 4.95
CA LEU A 166 19.15 -15.89 6.38
C LEU A 166 19.91 -17.15 6.81
N SER A 167 20.62 -17.03 7.93
CA SER A 167 21.15 -18.19 8.65
C SER A 167 20.05 -18.86 9.48
N ASP A 168 20.30 -20.10 9.91
CA ASP A 168 19.37 -20.86 10.75
C ASP A 168 18.95 -20.10 12.00
N GLY A 169 17.65 -20.09 12.29
CA GLY A 169 17.12 -19.41 13.48
C GLY A 169 17.15 -17.88 13.41
N GLN A 170 17.70 -17.27 12.35
CA GLN A 170 17.57 -15.84 12.12
C GLN A 170 16.14 -15.53 11.67
N ILE A 171 15.51 -14.52 12.28
CA ILE A 171 14.16 -14.09 11.94
C ILE A 171 14.24 -12.77 11.18
N ALA A 172 13.55 -12.70 10.04
CA ALA A 172 13.30 -11.50 9.28
C ALA A 172 11.81 -11.15 9.31
N TYR A 173 11.53 -9.85 9.28
CA TYR A 173 10.18 -9.32 9.31
C TYR A 173 9.82 -8.76 7.94
N VAL A 174 8.76 -9.28 7.35
CA VAL A 174 8.22 -8.80 6.09
C VAL A 174 6.92 -8.08 6.34
N VAL A 175 6.86 -6.81 5.93
CA VAL A 175 5.66 -6.01 6.04
C VAL A 175 5.14 -5.70 4.64
N GLU A 176 3.93 -6.17 4.39
CA GLU A 176 3.17 -5.90 3.17
C GLU A 176 2.06 -4.90 3.48
N ALA A 177 1.99 -3.83 2.70
CA ALA A 177 0.94 -2.84 2.79
C ALA A 177 0.17 -2.80 1.46
N PHE A 178 -1.15 -2.89 1.55
CA PHE A 178 -2.09 -2.88 0.44
C PHE A 178 -3.00 -1.67 0.56
N TYR A 179 -3.34 -1.06 -0.57
CA TYR A 179 -4.34 -0.01 -0.61
C TYR A 179 -5.13 -0.04 -1.92
N LEU A 180 -6.45 -0.04 -1.82
CA LEU A 180 -7.35 0.14 -2.96
C LEU A 180 -7.61 1.63 -3.16
N GLN A 181 -6.88 2.23 -4.08
CA GLN A 181 -7.12 3.60 -4.49
C GLN A 181 -8.38 3.71 -5.36
N THR A 182 -9.36 4.46 -4.85
CA THR A 182 -10.52 4.88 -5.63
C THR A 182 -10.13 6.08 -6.50
N PRO A 183 -10.00 5.90 -7.84
CA PRO A 183 -9.66 7.02 -8.71
C PRO A 183 -10.81 8.03 -8.72
N LEU A 184 -10.49 9.33 -8.79
CA LEU A 184 -11.52 10.36 -8.80
C LEU A 184 -12.22 10.42 -10.17
N ILE A 185 -11.44 10.19 -11.24
CA ILE A 185 -11.88 10.26 -12.63
C ILE A 185 -11.95 8.87 -13.25
N GLY A 186 -11.03 7.95 -12.89
CA GLY A 186 -10.81 6.63 -13.51
C GLY A 186 -11.96 5.59 -13.44
N SER A 187 -13.17 6.00 -13.09
CA SER A 187 -14.39 5.19 -13.21
C SER A 187 -15.63 6.03 -13.48
N LEU A 188 -15.45 7.28 -13.94
CA LEU A 188 -16.56 8.14 -14.33
C LEU A 188 -17.24 7.53 -15.56
N ASN A 189 -18.49 7.14 -15.35
CA ASN A 189 -19.39 6.79 -16.43
C ASN A 189 -19.85 8.11 -17.05
N LEU A 190 -19.22 8.51 -18.16
CA LEU A 190 -19.55 9.75 -18.88
C LEU A 190 -20.86 9.63 -19.67
N GLY A 191 -21.65 8.57 -19.44
CA GLY A 191 -22.80 8.22 -20.26
C GLY A 191 -22.36 7.61 -21.59
N GLY A 192 -23.26 6.86 -22.25
CA GLY A 192 -22.98 6.29 -23.58
C GLY A 192 -21.93 5.17 -23.63
N GLY A 193 -21.60 4.53 -22.49
CA GLY A 193 -20.69 3.38 -22.44
C GLY A 193 -19.19 3.74 -22.39
N ILE A 194 -18.85 5.03 -22.34
CA ILE A 194 -17.46 5.50 -22.23
C ILE A 194 -17.07 5.53 -20.74
N LYS A 195 -16.21 4.59 -20.34
CA LYS A 195 -15.55 4.57 -19.04
C LYS A 195 -14.12 5.04 -19.21
N THR A 196 -13.71 6.00 -18.40
CA THR A 196 -12.31 6.38 -18.26
C THR A 196 -11.52 5.22 -17.64
N PRO A 197 -10.29 4.94 -18.09
CA PRO A 197 -9.47 3.89 -17.51
C PRO A 197 -9.04 4.24 -16.08
N ALA A 198 -9.21 3.30 -15.15
CA ALA A 198 -8.64 3.38 -13.81
C ALA A 198 -7.14 3.12 -13.89
N LEU A 199 -6.32 4.12 -13.52
CA LEU A 199 -4.88 3.93 -13.39
C LEU A 199 -4.59 3.15 -12.10
N SER A 200 -4.29 1.86 -12.24
CA SER A 200 -3.83 0.93 -11.19
C SER A 200 -4.43 1.18 -9.80
N PRO A 201 -5.70 0.77 -9.56
CA PRO A 201 -6.37 1.02 -8.29
C PRO A 201 -5.79 0.17 -7.14
N ASN A 202 -5.11 -0.94 -7.43
CA ASN A 202 -4.50 -1.78 -6.40
C ASN A 202 -3.04 -1.35 -6.20
N LEU A 203 -2.77 -0.69 -5.09
CA LEU A 203 -1.42 -0.34 -4.66
C LEU A 203 -0.89 -1.37 -3.68
N TYR A 204 0.39 -1.69 -3.84
CA TYR A 204 1.10 -2.67 -3.03
C TYR A 204 2.53 -2.18 -2.76
N ALA A 205 2.96 -2.32 -1.52
CA ALA A 205 4.33 -2.13 -1.10
C ALA A 205 4.75 -3.26 -0.16
N MET A 206 5.99 -3.73 -0.31
CA MET A 206 6.58 -4.75 0.56
C MET A 206 7.95 -4.27 1.02
N THR A 207 8.27 -4.49 2.29
CA THR A 207 9.61 -4.28 2.82
C THR A 207 9.99 -5.44 3.71
N VAL A 208 11.28 -5.79 3.68
CA VAL A 208 11.89 -6.86 4.45
C VAL A 208 12.98 -6.24 5.33
N PHE A 209 13.04 -6.63 6.60
CA PHE A 209 14.04 -6.19 7.56
C PHE A 209 14.62 -7.37 8.35
#